data_AF-A0A4P7S120-F1
#
_entry.id   AF-A0A4P7S120-F1
#
_cell.length_a   1.000
_cell.length_b   1.000
_cell.length_c   1.000
_cell.angle_alpha   90.00
_cell.angle_beta   90.00
_cell.angle_gamma   90.00
#
_symmetry.space_group_name_H-M   'P 1'
#
loop_
_entity.id
_entity.type
_entity.pdbx_description
1 polymer ?
#
loop_
_entity_poly.entity_id
_entity_poly.type
_entity_poly.pdbx_seq_one_letter_code
_entity_poly.pdbx_strand_id
1 'polypeptide(L)'
;MPSPVRTLTLAALLALAPAAAIAAPATTPAPLQQLRIYEIPRTNEGVFHDRFRDHALRIMARHGFAVRSIWRSEHEGKVEFVYLLDWPDAATMKAAWAAFMADEEWAAIKKETGARHGRFVDAISDRTLEPVPWSPDRAGAGG
;
A
#
# COMPACT_ATOMS: atom_id res chain seq x y z
N MET A 1 -80.41 -25.64 22.53
CA MET A 1 -79.43 -25.70 21.42
C MET A 1 -79.65 -24.50 20.52
N PRO A 2 -78.78 -23.49 20.65
CA PRO A 2 -78.03 -23.00 19.48
C PRO A 2 -76.52 -22.92 19.77
N SER A 3 -75.71 -23.09 18.73
CA SER A 3 -74.25 -23.12 18.76
C SER A 3 -73.64 -21.70 18.90
N PRO A 4 -72.54 -21.50 19.65
CA PRO A 4 -71.77 -20.26 19.56
C PRO A 4 -70.81 -20.31 18.36
N VAL A 5 -70.81 -19.19 17.64
CA VAL A 5 -70.00 -18.88 16.46
C VAL A 5 -68.51 -18.88 16.83
N ARG A 6 -67.71 -19.67 16.11
CA ARG A 6 -66.23 -19.63 16.19
C ARG A 6 -65.72 -18.45 15.37
N THR A 7 -65.33 -17.38 16.03
CA THR A 7 -64.58 -16.28 15.41
C THR A 7 -63.16 -16.77 15.10
N LEU A 8 -62.85 -16.99 13.82
CA LEU A 8 -61.48 -17.22 13.35
C LEU A 8 -60.85 -15.86 13.04
N THR A 9 -59.94 -15.41 13.90
CA THR A 9 -59.06 -14.26 13.61
C THR A 9 -57.92 -14.74 12.73
N LEU A 10 -57.94 -14.39 11.44
CA LEU A 10 -56.84 -14.66 10.52
C LEU A 10 -55.79 -13.55 10.67
N ALA A 11 -54.74 -13.80 11.44
CA ALA A 11 -53.57 -12.92 11.47
C ALA A 11 -52.71 -13.20 10.21
N ALA A 12 -52.76 -12.28 9.24
CA ALA A 12 -51.89 -12.33 8.07
C ALA A 12 -50.48 -11.88 8.47
N LEU A 13 -49.57 -12.84 8.62
CA LEU A 13 -48.12 -12.59 8.73
C LEU A 13 -47.59 -12.22 7.35
N LEU A 14 -47.34 -10.92 7.13
CA LEU A 14 -46.58 -10.44 5.98
C LEU A 14 -45.10 -10.78 6.21
N ALA A 15 -44.60 -11.83 5.56
CA ALA A 15 -43.18 -12.16 5.56
C ALA A 15 -42.44 -11.14 4.68
N LEU A 16 -41.67 -10.24 5.30
CA LEU A 16 -40.76 -9.34 4.60
C LEU A 16 -39.57 -10.17 4.08
N ALA A 17 -39.52 -10.41 2.77
CA ALA A 17 -38.38 -11.07 2.15
C ALA A 17 -37.14 -10.15 2.21
N PRO A 18 -35.94 -10.67 2.53
CA PRO A 18 -34.73 -9.87 2.51
C PRO A 18 -34.39 -9.51 1.06
N ALA A 19 -34.24 -8.22 0.77
CA ALA A 19 -33.66 -7.77 -0.48
C ALA A 19 -32.24 -8.33 -0.59
N ALA A 20 -32.00 -9.21 -1.57
CA ALA A 20 -30.66 -9.68 -1.88
C ALA A 20 -29.80 -8.47 -2.25
N ALA A 21 -28.82 -8.15 -1.42
CA ALA A 21 -27.81 -7.16 -1.75
C ALA A 21 -27.09 -7.65 -3.00
N ILE A 22 -27.24 -6.93 -4.10
CA ILE A 22 -26.50 -7.17 -5.32
C ILE A 22 -25.04 -6.89 -4.96
N ALA A 23 -24.24 -7.94 -4.80
CA ALA A 23 -22.80 -7.79 -4.62
C ALA A 23 -22.26 -7.07 -5.85
N ALA A 24 -21.70 -5.87 -5.65
CA ALA A 24 -20.97 -5.19 -6.71
C ALA A 24 -19.91 -6.15 -7.27
N PRO A 25 -19.64 -6.15 -8.59
CA PRO A 25 -18.62 -7.00 -9.16
C PRO A 25 -17.32 -6.75 -8.41
N ALA A 26 -16.68 -7.81 -7.92
CA ALA A 26 -15.37 -7.71 -7.31
C ALA A 26 -14.42 -7.14 -8.37
N THR A 27 -13.99 -5.88 -8.20
CA THR A 27 -12.97 -5.27 -9.05
C THR A 27 -11.73 -6.15 -8.95
N THR A 28 -11.33 -6.77 -10.06
CA THR A 28 -10.08 -7.51 -10.13
C THR A 28 -8.95 -6.58 -9.69
N PRO A 29 -8.12 -6.97 -8.70
CA PRO A 29 -7.01 -6.16 -8.26
C PRO A 29 -6.10 -5.85 -9.46
N ALA A 30 -5.81 -4.57 -9.68
CA ALA A 30 -5.00 -4.13 -10.81
C ALA A 30 -3.56 -3.85 -10.36
N PRO A 31 -2.55 -4.30 -11.13
CA PRO A 31 -1.17 -3.99 -10.82
C PRO A 31 -0.93 -2.49 -10.90
N LEU A 32 -0.16 -1.98 -9.95
CA LEU A 32 0.18 -0.57 -9.86
C LEU A 32 1.66 -0.41 -9.51
N GLN A 33 2.18 0.75 -9.84
CA GLN A 33 3.51 1.16 -9.42
C GLN A 33 3.40 2.21 -8.33
N GLN A 34 4.40 2.32 -7.46
CA GLN A 34 4.47 3.37 -6.45
C GLN A 34 5.80 4.12 -6.57
N LEU A 35 5.73 5.40 -6.91
CA LEU A 35 6.87 6.29 -6.94
C LEU A 35 7.04 6.96 -5.59
N ARG A 36 8.23 6.86 -5.03
CA ARG A 36 8.61 7.51 -3.78
C ARG A 36 9.82 8.41 -4.00
N ILE A 37 9.68 9.66 -3.59
CA ILE A 37 10.73 10.68 -3.66
C ILE A 37 10.96 11.18 -2.26
N TYR A 38 12.19 11.02 -1.77
CA TYR A 38 12.61 11.51 -0.47
C TYR A 38 13.58 12.66 -0.64
N GLU A 39 13.23 13.83 -0.12
CA GLU A 39 14.19 14.91 0.05
C GLU A 39 15.10 14.56 1.22
N ILE A 40 16.41 14.45 0.96
CA ILE A 40 17.40 14.05 1.96
C ILE A 40 18.35 15.23 2.26
N PRO A 41 18.70 15.47 3.53
CA PRO A 41 19.72 16.46 3.85
C PRO A 41 21.04 16.07 3.17
N ARG A 42 21.65 17.00 2.42
CA ARG A 42 22.92 16.74 1.72
C ARG A 42 24.02 16.23 2.65
N THR A 43 24.07 16.73 3.88
CA THR A 43 25.03 16.29 4.91
C THR A 43 24.87 14.81 5.28
N ASN A 44 23.69 14.23 5.06
CA ASN A 44 23.34 12.87 5.41
C ASN A 44 23.14 11.96 4.19
N GLU A 45 23.45 12.43 2.96
CA GLU A 45 23.24 11.67 1.72
C GLU A 45 23.93 10.29 1.75
N GLY A 46 25.24 10.26 2.04
CA GLY A 46 26.00 9.00 2.07
C GLY A 46 25.44 7.99 3.08
N VAL A 47 25.26 8.42 4.33
CA VAL A 47 24.73 7.54 5.40
C VAL A 47 23.28 7.13 5.16
N PHE A 48 22.49 7.95 4.46
CA PHE A 48 21.15 7.56 4.03
C PHE A 48 21.22 6.40 3.03
N HIS A 49 22.06 6.52 2.01
CA HIS A 49 22.25 5.50 0.98
C HIS A 49 22.75 4.18 1.57
N ASP A 50 23.75 4.22 2.45
CA ASP A 50 24.25 3.02 3.14
C ASP A 50 23.15 2.34 3.95
N ARG A 51 22.39 3.11 4.75
CA ARG A 51 21.27 2.55 5.53
C ARG A 51 20.19 1.94 4.64
N PHE A 52 19.91 2.54 3.49
CA PHE A 52 18.92 2.00 2.57
C PHE A 52 19.40 0.71 1.91
N ARG A 53 20.66 0.69 1.42
CA ARG A 53 21.32 -0.45 0.79
C ARG A 53 21.43 -1.65 1.74
N ASP A 54 22.00 -1.42 2.92
CA ASP A 54 22.43 -2.49 3.82
C ASP A 54 21.28 -3.03 4.70
N HIS A 55 20.25 -2.22 4.90
CA HIS A 55 19.15 -2.55 5.80
C HIS A 55 17.78 -2.49 5.11
N ALA A 56 17.36 -1.31 4.65
CA ALA A 56 15.99 -1.11 4.20
C ALA A 56 15.62 -2.09 3.07
N LEU A 57 16.48 -2.24 2.06
CA LEU A 57 16.22 -3.14 0.92
C LEU A 57 15.97 -4.59 1.34
N ARG A 58 16.84 -5.16 2.17
CA ARG A 58 16.70 -6.54 2.63
C ARG A 58 15.43 -6.73 3.46
N ILE A 59 15.11 -5.77 4.33
CA ILE A 59 13.92 -5.83 5.19
C ILE A 59 12.65 -5.68 4.33
N MET A 60 12.64 -4.71 3.41
CA MET A 60 11.55 -4.51 2.45
C MET A 60 11.30 -5.78 1.61
N ALA A 61 12.37 -6.45 1.14
CA ALA A 61 12.23 -7.71 0.40
C ALA A 61 11.51 -8.80 1.22
N ARG A 62 11.75 -8.91 2.53
CA ARG A 62 11.02 -9.85 3.41
C ARG A 62 9.52 -9.56 3.52
N HIS A 63 9.13 -8.29 3.36
CA HIS A 63 7.73 -7.84 3.39
C HIS A 63 7.08 -7.78 2.00
N GLY A 64 7.72 -8.36 0.97
CA GLY A 64 7.13 -8.50 -0.36
C GLY A 64 7.24 -7.26 -1.25
N PHE A 65 8.11 -6.31 -0.92
CA PHE A 65 8.37 -5.15 -1.78
C PHE A 65 9.17 -5.56 -3.02
N ALA A 66 8.64 -5.24 -4.20
CA ALA A 66 9.37 -5.37 -5.45
C ALA A 66 9.92 -4.01 -5.88
N VAL A 67 11.20 -3.74 -5.60
CA VAL A 67 11.86 -2.50 -6.02
C VAL A 67 12.28 -2.62 -7.48
N ARG A 68 11.63 -1.88 -8.38
CA ARG A 68 12.00 -1.86 -9.81
C ARG A 68 13.34 -1.17 -10.02
N SER A 69 13.51 0.01 -9.44
CA SER A 69 14.68 0.86 -9.67
C SER A 69 14.79 1.94 -8.61
N ILE A 70 16.01 2.46 -8.45
CA ILE A 70 16.40 3.48 -7.49
C ILE A 70 17.31 4.47 -8.20
N TRP A 71 17.13 5.76 -7.93
CA TRP A 71 17.92 6.85 -8.48
C TRP A 71 18.25 7.88 -7.40
N ARG A 72 19.33 8.61 -7.66
CA ARG A 72 19.66 9.86 -6.99
C ARG A 72 19.36 11.00 -7.95
N SER A 73 18.68 12.03 -7.46
CA SER A 73 18.27 13.21 -8.25
C SER A 73 18.65 14.49 -7.52
N GLU A 74 18.72 15.60 -8.25
CA GLU A 74 18.69 16.94 -7.68
C GLU A 74 17.58 17.75 -8.36
N HIS A 75 16.66 18.29 -7.56
CA HIS A 75 15.52 19.06 -8.06
C HIS A 75 15.33 20.29 -7.18
N GLU A 76 15.23 21.48 -7.80
CA GLU A 76 15.07 22.76 -7.09
C GLU A 76 16.11 22.98 -5.96
N GLY A 77 17.35 22.53 -6.20
CA GLY A 77 18.45 22.65 -5.23
C GLY A 77 18.43 21.64 -4.09
N LYS A 78 17.49 20.70 -4.09
CA LYS A 78 17.35 19.64 -3.08
C LYS A 78 17.91 18.32 -3.61
N VAL A 79 18.58 17.57 -2.73
CA VAL A 79 19.00 16.20 -3.03
C VAL A 79 17.82 15.26 -2.81
N GLU A 80 17.57 14.40 -3.78
CA GLU A 80 16.45 13.46 -3.76
C GLU A 80 16.94 12.01 -3.88
N PHE A 81 16.38 11.14 -3.06
CA PHE A 81 16.41 9.70 -3.24
C PHE A 81 15.08 9.22 -3.81
N VAL A 82 15.11 8.72 -5.04
CA VAL A 82 13.91 8.35 -5.81
C VAL A 82 13.90 6.86 -6.03
N TYR A 83 12.75 6.20 -5.84
CA TYR A 83 12.63 4.79 -6.17
C TYR A 83 11.20 4.43 -6.57
N LEU A 84 11.11 3.39 -7.40
CA LEU A 84 9.86 2.89 -7.95
C LEU A 84 9.63 1.46 -7.49
N LEU A 85 8.43 1.20 -6.97
CA LEU A 85 8.00 -0.11 -6.53
C LEU A 85 6.94 -0.68 -7.48
N ASP A 86 6.93 -2.00 -7.61
CA ASP A 86 5.84 -2.77 -8.20
C ASP A 86 4.96 -3.38 -7.13
N TRP A 87 3.65 -3.31 -7.37
CA TRP A 87 2.65 -3.92 -6.53
C TRP A 87 1.63 -4.69 -7.37
N PRO A 88 1.18 -5.86 -6.91
CA PRO A 88 0.09 -6.58 -7.57
C PRO A 88 -1.23 -5.83 -7.43
N ASP A 89 -1.41 -5.10 -6.32
CA ASP A 89 -2.59 -4.28 -6.04
C ASP A 89 -2.38 -3.35 -4.82
N ALA A 90 -3.33 -2.44 -4.61
CA ALA A 90 -3.28 -1.44 -3.54
C ALA A 90 -3.47 -2.01 -2.13
N ALA A 91 -4.18 -3.12 -1.97
CA ALA A 91 -4.37 -3.76 -0.66
C ALA A 91 -3.06 -4.44 -0.21
N THR A 92 -2.39 -5.15 -1.12
CA THR A 92 -1.06 -5.74 -0.90
C THR A 92 -0.03 -4.66 -0.55
N MET A 93 0.01 -3.55 -1.30
CA MET A 93 0.87 -2.40 -0.98
C MET A 93 0.66 -1.90 0.46
N LYS A 94 -0.59 -1.66 0.86
CA LYS A 94 -0.92 -1.13 2.19
C LYS A 94 -0.52 -2.11 3.30
N ALA A 95 -0.78 -3.40 3.11
CA ALA A 95 -0.42 -4.44 4.08
C ALA A 95 1.09 -4.55 4.24
N ALA A 96 1.85 -4.56 3.14
CA ALA A 96 3.31 -4.63 3.15
C ALA A 96 3.95 -3.42 3.86
N TRP A 97 3.46 -2.20 3.58
CA TRP A 97 3.93 -1.00 4.29
C TRP A 97 3.62 -1.03 5.79
N ALA A 98 2.43 -1.49 6.18
CA ALA A 98 2.06 -1.62 7.59
C ALA A 98 3.00 -2.61 8.31
N ALA A 99 3.25 -3.77 7.69
CA ALA A 99 4.16 -4.79 8.22
C ALA A 99 5.61 -4.28 8.32
N PHE A 100 6.12 -3.63 7.27
CA PHE A 100 7.46 -3.03 7.27
C PHE A 100 7.63 -1.97 8.37
N MET A 101 6.63 -1.13 8.59
CA MET A 101 6.71 -0.09 9.63
C MET A 101 6.63 -0.65 11.05
N ALA A 102 6.01 -1.83 11.21
CA ALA A 102 5.95 -2.58 12.47
C ALA A 102 7.15 -3.50 12.69
N ASP A 103 8.05 -3.67 11.71
CA ASP A 103 9.24 -4.52 11.81
C ASP A 103 10.20 -4.01 12.90
N GLU A 104 10.48 -4.87 13.89
CA GLU A 104 11.30 -4.51 15.06
C GLU A 104 12.76 -4.24 14.69
N GLU A 105 13.32 -4.95 13.70
CA GLU A 105 14.68 -4.72 13.19
C GLU A 105 14.74 -3.33 12.54
N TRP A 106 13.73 -2.98 11.73
CA TRP A 106 13.64 -1.65 11.13
C TRP A 106 13.48 -0.54 12.17
N ALA A 107 12.68 -0.77 13.22
CA ALA A 107 12.52 0.18 14.32
C ALA A 107 13.85 0.40 15.06
N ALA A 108 14.60 -0.66 15.35
CA ALA A 108 15.91 -0.58 15.99
C ALA A 108 16.92 0.20 15.14
N ILE A 109 16.98 -0.08 13.83
CA ILE A 109 17.90 0.59 12.89
C ILE A 109 17.57 2.07 12.77
N LYS A 110 16.28 2.44 12.65
CA LYS A 110 15.86 3.85 12.64
C LYS A 110 16.29 4.57 13.93
N LYS A 111 16.13 3.92 15.08
CA LYS A 111 16.51 4.47 16.38
C LYS A 111 18.03 4.68 16.48
N GLU A 112 18.81 3.64 16.18
CA GLU A 112 20.28 3.70 16.26
C GLU A 112 20.87 4.72 15.30
N THR A 113 20.48 4.67 14.03
CA THR A 113 21.00 5.58 13.00
C THR A 113 20.52 7.01 13.25
N GLY A 114 19.27 7.20 13.68
CA GLY A 114 18.72 8.50 14.02
C GLY A 114 19.42 9.17 15.21
N ALA A 115 19.83 8.39 16.21
CA ALA A 115 20.61 8.91 17.33
C ALA A 115 22.01 9.38 16.92
N ARG A 116 22.61 8.77 15.89
CA ARG A 116 23.96 9.11 15.40
C ARG A 116 23.97 10.26 14.39
N HIS A 117 23.00 10.28 13.48
CA HIS A 117 23.02 11.18 12.31
C HIS A 117 21.85 12.17 12.27
N GLY A 118 20.92 12.09 13.23
CA GLY A 118 19.74 12.95 13.28
C GLY A 118 18.71 12.60 12.22
N ARG A 119 18.19 13.62 11.53
CA ARG A 119 17.11 13.47 10.54
C ARG A 119 17.65 12.99 9.19
N PHE A 120 16.97 12.03 8.58
CA PHE A 120 17.37 11.42 7.32
C PHE A 120 16.54 11.86 6.11
N VAL A 121 15.32 12.32 6.35
CA VAL A 121 14.37 12.72 5.30
C VAL A 121 13.68 13.98 5.76
N ASP A 122 13.71 15.00 4.91
CA ASP A 122 13.06 16.30 5.15
C ASP A 122 11.61 16.31 4.65
N ALA A 123 11.36 15.66 3.51
CA ALA A 123 10.03 15.51 2.93
C ALA A 123 9.89 14.20 2.14
N ILE A 124 8.65 13.71 2.04
CA ILE A 124 8.30 12.51 1.29
C ILE A 124 7.17 12.86 0.31
N SER A 125 7.37 12.57 -0.97
CA SER A 125 6.29 12.45 -1.94
C SER A 125 6.03 10.97 -2.23
N ASP A 126 4.76 10.56 -2.12
CA ASP A 126 4.29 9.20 -2.36
C ASP A 126 3.18 9.25 -3.41
N ARG A 127 3.35 8.52 -4.53
CA ARG A 127 2.40 8.52 -5.64
C ARG A 127 2.14 7.09 -6.09
N THR A 128 0.88 6.68 -6.08
CA THR A 128 0.42 5.48 -6.78
C THR A 128 0.22 5.82 -8.25
N LEU A 129 0.77 4.99 -9.13
CA LEU A 129 0.76 5.15 -10.57
C LEU A 129 0.06 3.94 -11.20
N GLU A 130 -0.99 4.20 -11.96
CA GLU A 130 -1.69 3.19 -12.75
C GLU A 130 -1.14 3.23 -14.18
N PRO A 131 -0.57 2.12 -14.70
CA PRO A 131 -0.05 2.10 -16.05
C PRO A 131 -1.21 2.18 -17.06
N VAL A 132 -1.08 3.08 -18.02
CA VAL A 132 -2.01 3.18 -19.16
C VAL A 132 -1.74 2.07 -20.20
N PRO A 133 -2.74 1.69 -21.03
CA PRO A 133 -2.61 0.53 -21.93
C PRO A 133 -1.44 0.55 -22.93
N TRP A 134 -0.95 1.73 -23.30
CA TRP A 134 0.17 1.92 -24.24
C TRP A 134 1.53 2.15 -23.54
N SER A 135 1.63 1.92 -22.23
CA SER A 135 2.91 1.99 -21.52
C SER A 135 3.86 0.86 -22.00
N PRO A 136 5.12 1.17 -22.38
CA PRO A 136 6.08 0.16 -22.86
C PRO A 136 6.39 -0.94 -21.84
N ASP A 137 6.37 -0.59 -20.55
CA ASP A 137 6.81 -1.46 -19.44
C ASP A 137 5.79 -2.56 -19.08
N ARG A 138 4.75 -2.77 -19.90
CA ARG A 138 3.89 -3.95 -19.86
C ARG A 138 4.25 -5.00 -20.92
N ALA A 139 5.46 -4.95 -21.47
CA ALA A 139 6.01 -6.03 -22.27
C ALA A 139 6.54 -7.15 -21.35
N GLY A 140 5.64 -7.98 -20.82
CA GLY A 140 6.07 -9.08 -19.94
C GLY A 140 5.01 -10.00 -19.34
N ALA A 141 3.76 -9.97 -19.78
CA ALA A 141 2.77 -10.97 -19.39
C ALA A 141 2.02 -11.47 -20.64
N GLY A 142 2.70 -12.29 -21.44
CA GLY A 142 2.17 -12.84 -22.68
C GLY A 142 3.27 -13.35 -23.60
N GLY A 143 4.03 -14.33 -23.12
CA GLY A 143 4.67 -15.31 -24.00
C GLY A 143 3.72 -16.50 -24.13
#